data_AF-A0AAV2KRI2-F1
#
_entry.id   AF-A0AAV2KRI2-F1
#
_cell.length_a   1.000
_cell.length_b   1.000
_cell.length_c   1.000
_cell.angle_alpha   90.00
_cell.angle_beta   90.00
_cell.angle_gamma   90.00
#
_symmetry.space_group_name_H-M   'P 1'
#
loop_
_entity.id
_entity.type
_entity.pdbx_description
1 polymer ?
#
loop_
_entity_poly.entity_id
_entity_poly.type
_entity_poly.pdbx_seq_one_letter_code
_entity_poly.pdbx_strand_id
1 'polypeptide(L)'
;MSASRYRSVSLKNSYSEELELASLLVHIDIVNAKEEDDENLYTSIQRLRDRTSELSSQVSLLERSGSAEFPYQQSVEELRAVQDQLSELVETRNRRLIEKKRREKLRQQIAAKRS
;
A
#
# COMPACT_ATOMS: atom_id res chain seq x y z
N MET A 1 -16.36 -8.17 8.99
CA MET A 1 -15.63 -7.70 10.20
C MET A 1 -14.51 -6.79 9.74
N SER A 2 -14.54 -5.53 10.16
CA SER A 2 -13.41 -4.61 10.04
C SER A 2 -12.74 -4.49 11.41
N ALA A 3 -11.41 -4.55 11.46
CA ALA A 3 -10.64 -4.42 12.69
C ALA A 3 -9.91 -3.08 12.68
N SER A 4 -10.33 -2.17 13.56
CA SER A 4 -9.73 -0.86 13.78
C SER A 4 -8.90 -0.90 15.06
N ARG A 5 -7.58 -0.68 14.99
CA ARG A 5 -6.72 -0.66 16.18
C ARG A 5 -5.43 0.14 15.99
N TYR A 6 -4.86 0.59 17.10
CA TYR A 6 -3.51 1.13 17.14
C TYR A 6 -2.46 -0.01 17.13
N ARG A 7 -1.34 0.19 16.43
CA ARG A 7 -0.17 -0.72 16.41
C ARG A 7 1.13 0.06 16.55
N SER A 8 2.08 -0.47 17.30
CA SER A 8 3.47 -0.03 17.25
C SER A 8 4.16 -0.72 16.07
N VAL A 9 4.93 0.03 15.29
CA VAL A 9 5.72 -0.45 14.16
C VAL A 9 7.17 -0.01 14.36
N SER A 10 8.07 -0.98 14.56
CA SER A 10 9.50 -0.73 14.68
C SER A 10 10.07 -0.25 13.35
N LEU A 11 10.96 0.74 13.40
CA LEU A 11 11.60 1.28 12.21
C LEU A 11 12.88 0.50 11.87
N LYS A 12 13.19 0.48 10.59
CA LYS A 12 14.42 -0.11 10.06
C LYS A 12 15.17 0.93 9.23
N ASN A 13 16.50 0.84 9.22
CA ASN A 13 17.33 1.64 8.33
C ASN A 13 17.22 1.13 6.87
N SER A 14 17.91 1.80 5.94
CA SER A 14 17.97 1.39 4.53
C SER A 14 18.61 0.02 4.31
N TYR A 15 19.29 -0.52 5.32
CA TYR A 15 19.90 -1.86 5.33
C TYR A 15 18.99 -2.92 5.96
N SER A 16 17.72 -2.58 6.27
CA SER A 16 16.75 -3.46 6.94
C SER A 16 17.13 -3.88 8.37
N GLU A 17 18.11 -3.21 8.98
CA GLU A 17 18.47 -3.39 10.38
C GLU A 17 17.53 -2.58 11.26
N GLU A 18 17.19 -3.11 12.42
CA GLU A 18 16.30 -2.43 13.37
C GLU A 18 16.98 -1.17 13.93
N LEU A 19 16.24 -0.06 13.92
CA LEU A 19 16.66 1.15 14.60
C LEU A 19 16.23 1.04 16.06
N GLU A 20 17.19 0.87 16.97
CA GLU A 20 16.91 0.75 18.40
C GLU A 20 16.04 1.92 18.89
N LEU A 21 15.00 1.57 19.65
CA LEU A 21 14.04 2.51 20.26
C LEU A 21 13.18 3.33 19.27
N ALA A 22 13.38 3.17 17.96
CA ALA A 22 12.61 3.89 16.96
C ALA A 22 11.34 3.12 16.58
N SER A 23 10.17 3.67 16.94
CA SER A 23 8.88 3.09 16.59
C SER A 23 7.82 4.15 16.27
N LEU A 24 6.87 3.78 15.40
CA LEU A 24 5.71 4.60 15.08
C LEU A 24 4.44 3.97 15.64
N LEU A 25 3.62 4.78 16.31
CA LEU A 25 2.26 4.40 16.67
C LEU A 25 1.32 4.75 15.50
N VAL A 26 0.75 3.73 14.88
CA VAL A 26 -0.14 3.89 13.72
C VAL A 26 -1.55 3.40 14.03
N HIS A 27 -2.55 4.14 13.56
CA HIS A 27 -3.95 3.68 13.56
C HIS A 27 -4.23 2.90 12.28
N ILE A 28 -4.64 1.64 12.40
CA ILE A 28 -4.87 0.75 11.26
C ILE A 28 -6.30 0.26 11.25
N ASP A 29 -6.96 0.49 10.11
CA ASP A 29 -8.29 -0.05 9.79
C ASP A 29 -8.16 -1.15 8.74
N ILE A 30 -8.32 -2.40 9.16
CA ILE A 30 -8.36 -3.56 8.25
C ILE A 30 -9.82 -3.79 7.85
N VAL A 31 -10.11 -3.70 6.56
CA VAL A 31 -11.44 -3.91 5.99
C VAL A 31 -11.40 -5.15 5.12
N ASN A 32 -12.36 -6.06 5.31
CA ASN A 32 -12.45 -7.28 4.50
C ASN A 32 -12.84 -6.91 3.06
N ALA A 33 -12.08 -7.36 2.07
CA ALA A 33 -12.28 -7.03 0.66
C ALA A 33 -13.44 -7.82 0.00
N LYS A 34 -14.51 -8.11 0.73
CA LYS A 34 -15.62 -8.97 0.28
C LYS A 34 -16.61 -8.25 -0.65
N GLU A 35 -16.11 -7.59 -1.68
CA GLU A 35 -16.92 -7.19 -2.84
C GLU A 35 -16.21 -7.69 -4.09
N GLU A 36 -16.91 -8.53 -4.87
CA GLU A 36 -16.39 -9.18 -6.09
C GLU A 36 -15.74 -8.16 -7.06
N ASP A 37 -16.21 -6.91 -7.07
CA ASP A 37 -15.69 -5.81 -7.90
C ASP A 37 -14.28 -5.30 -7.50
N ASP A 38 -13.80 -5.61 -6.30
CA ASP A 38 -12.51 -5.14 -5.77
C ASP A 38 -11.47 -6.27 -5.58
N GLU A 39 -11.82 -7.54 -5.81
CA GLU A 39 -10.87 -8.67 -5.67
C GLU A 39 -9.70 -8.59 -6.65
N ASN A 40 -10.00 -8.26 -7.92
CA ASN A 40 -8.98 -8.05 -8.95
C ASN A 40 -8.06 -6.86 -8.61
N LEU A 41 -8.64 -5.79 -8.04
CA LEU A 41 -7.90 -4.61 -7.63
C LEU A 41 -6.97 -4.92 -6.46
N TYR A 42 -7.45 -5.66 -5.46
CA TYR A 42 -6.65 -6.08 -4.31
C TYR A 42 -5.51 -7.01 -4.73
N THR A 43 -5.79 -8.00 -5.59
CA THR A 43 -4.79 -8.92 -6.12
C THR A 43 -3.71 -8.18 -6.92
N SER A 44 -4.12 -7.21 -7.75
CA SER A 44 -3.19 -6.38 -8.54
C SER A 44 -2.30 -5.52 -7.63
N ILE A 45 -2.88 -4.87 -6.62
CA ILE A 45 -2.14 -4.08 -5.62
C ILE A 45 -1.15 -4.98 -4.85
N GLN A 46 -1.56 -6.18 -4.44
CA GLN A 46 -0.69 -7.10 -3.72
C GLN A 46 0.50 -7.53 -4.58
N ARG A 47 0.24 -7.95 -5.82
CA ARG A 47 1.31 -8.31 -6.77
C ARG A 47 2.28 -7.17 -7.03
N LEU A 48 1.80 -5.94 -7.17
CA LEU A 48 2.66 -4.77 -7.36
C LEU A 48 3.49 -4.44 -6.11
N ARG A 49 2.95 -4.64 -4.91
CA ARG A 49 3.71 -4.49 -3.65
C ARG A 49 4.84 -5.51 -3.56
N ASP A 50 4.54 -6.76 -3.85
CA ASP A 50 5.54 -7.83 -3.84
C ASP A 50 6.65 -7.52 -4.86
N ARG A 51 6.27 -7.12 -6.09
CA ARG A 51 7.21 -6.70 -7.14
C ARG A 51 8.04 -5.48 -6.74
N THR A 52 7.44 -4.49 -6.08
CA THR A 52 8.14 -3.29 -5.57
C THR A 52 9.19 -3.71 -4.53
N SER A 53 8.85 -4.63 -3.64
CA SER A 53 9.77 -5.14 -2.61
C SER A 53 10.95 -5.91 -3.21
N GLU A 54 10.69 -6.74 -4.22
CA GLU A 54 11.73 -7.46 -4.97
C GLU A 54 12.69 -6.48 -5.67
N LEU A 55 12.15 -5.54 -6.45
CA LEU A 55 12.96 -4.56 -7.19
C LEU A 55 13.73 -3.64 -6.25
N SER A 56 13.13 -3.22 -5.13
CA SER A 56 13.84 -2.44 -4.11
C SER A 56 15.03 -3.20 -3.54
N SER A 57 14.86 -4.50 -3.27
CA SER A 57 15.96 -5.35 -2.78
C SER A 57 17.05 -5.51 -3.84
N GLN A 58 16.66 -5.68 -5.11
CA GLN A 58 17.58 -5.78 -6.24
C GLN A 58 18.39 -4.49 -6.44
N VAL A 59 17.75 -3.31 -6.38
CA VAL A 59 18.41 -2.01 -6.46
C VAL A 59 19.43 -1.85 -5.33
N SER A 60 19.05 -2.17 -4.08
CA SER A 60 19.97 -2.10 -2.93
C SER A 60 21.17 -3.05 -3.06
N LEU A 61 20.98 -4.23 -3.68
CA LEU A 61 22.08 -5.16 -3.93
C LEU A 61 23.04 -4.63 -5.01
N LEU A 62 22.52 -4.10 -6.11
CA LEU A 62 23.30 -3.54 -7.22
C LEU A 62 24.10 -2.30 -6.81
N GLU A 63 23.49 -1.44 -5.98
CA GLU A 63 24.17 -0.27 -5.40
C GLU A 63 25.39 -0.68 -4.57
N ARG A 64 25.28 -1.76 -3.79
CA ARG A 64 26.38 -2.27 -2.95
C ARG A 64 27.47 -3.00 -3.73
N SER A 65 27.12 -3.69 -4.82
CA SER A 65 28.08 -4.45 -5.61
C SER A 65 28.88 -3.58 -6.58
N GLY A 66 28.61 -2.28 -6.67
CA GLY A 66 29.24 -1.38 -7.64
C GLY A 66 29.06 -1.86 -9.08
N SER A 67 27.98 -2.61 -9.34
CA SER A 67 27.72 -3.23 -10.63
C SER A 67 27.45 -2.18 -11.71
N ALA A 68 27.67 -2.55 -12.97
CA ALA A 68 27.57 -1.66 -14.13
C ALA A 68 26.37 -0.71 -14.02
N GLU A 69 26.61 0.58 -14.27
CA GLU A 69 25.65 1.66 -14.07
C GLU A 69 24.34 1.42 -14.83
N PHE A 70 24.42 0.74 -15.98
CA PHE A 70 23.28 0.44 -16.84
C PHE A 70 22.22 -0.49 -16.20
N PRO A 71 22.53 -1.73 -15.73
CA PRO A 71 21.55 -2.58 -15.05
C PRO A 71 21.02 -1.98 -13.73
N TYR A 72 21.82 -1.15 -13.04
CA TYR A 72 21.34 -0.40 -11.88
C TYR A 72 20.28 0.63 -12.27
N GLN A 73 20.60 1.52 -13.22
CA GLN A 73 19.66 2.53 -13.72
C GLN A 73 18.37 1.90 -14.24
N GLN A 74 18.47 0.79 -15.00
CA GLN A 74 17.30 0.07 -15.50
C GLN A 74 16.42 -0.46 -14.36
N SER A 75 17.03 -1.04 -13.30
CA SER A 75 16.28 -1.56 -12.16
C SER A 75 15.60 -0.45 -11.36
N VAL A 76 16.24 0.73 -11.25
CA VAL A 76 15.66 1.92 -10.61
C VAL A 76 14.47 2.47 -11.42
N GLU A 77 14.58 2.53 -12.74
CA GLU A 77 13.49 2.98 -13.62
C GLU A 77 12.29 2.04 -13.54
N GLU A 78 12.54 0.72 -13.55
CA GLU A 78 11.48 -0.28 -13.39
C GLU A 78 10.82 -0.18 -12.02
N LEU A 79 11.61 -0.05 -10.95
CA LEU A 79 11.09 0.15 -9.59
C LEU A 79 10.16 1.37 -9.54
N ARG A 80 10.58 2.48 -10.15
CA ARG A 80 9.79 3.72 -10.21
C ARG A 80 8.47 3.50 -10.95
N ALA A 81 8.50 2.87 -12.12
CA ALA A 81 7.30 2.59 -12.90
C ALA A 81 6.30 1.71 -12.14
N VAL A 82 6.79 0.68 -11.43
CA VAL A 82 5.95 -0.20 -10.61
C VAL A 82 5.38 0.55 -9.40
N GLN A 83 6.15 1.43 -8.77
CA GLN A 83 5.68 2.28 -7.68
C GLN A 83 4.58 3.26 -8.13
N ASP A 84 4.73 3.87 -9.31
CA ASP A 84 3.73 4.77 -9.88
C ASP A 84 2.41 4.03 -10.14
N GLN A 85 2.47 2.85 -10.76
CA GLN A 85 1.31 1.99 -10.98
C GLN A 85 0.62 1.58 -9.67
N LEU A 86 1.43 1.22 -8.66
CA LEU A 86 0.91 0.88 -7.34
C LEU A 86 0.19 2.06 -6.70
N SER A 87 0.76 3.27 -6.79
CA SER A 87 0.17 4.50 -6.26
C SER A 87 -1.19 4.78 -6.90
N GLU A 88 -1.27 4.71 -8.23
CA GLU A 88 -2.51 4.95 -8.97
C GLU A 88 -3.64 3.99 -8.57
N LEU A 89 -3.34 2.69 -8.43
CA LEU A 89 -4.33 1.70 -8.00
C LEU A 89 -4.78 1.92 -6.56
N VAL A 90 -3.85 2.26 -5.66
CA VAL A 90 -4.17 2.57 -4.26
C VAL A 90 -5.06 3.81 -4.16
N GLU A 91 -4.77 4.85 -4.93
CA GLU A 91 -5.60 6.06 -5.00
C GLU A 91 -6.99 5.77 -5.54
N THR A 92 -7.07 4.99 -6.62
CA THR A 92 -8.34 4.54 -7.22
C THR A 92 -9.19 3.78 -6.20
N ARG A 93 -8.57 2.85 -5.46
CA ARG A 93 -9.22 2.13 -4.37
C ARG A 93 -9.73 3.08 -3.28
N ASN A 94 -8.91 4.04 -2.86
CA ASN A 94 -9.27 4.98 -1.79
C ASN A 94 -10.42 5.89 -2.19
N ARG A 95 -10.44 6.35 -3.45
CA ARG A 95 -11.55 7.13 -4.02
C ARG A 95 -12.87 6.34 -3.99
N ARG A 96 -12.87 5.08 -4.47
CA ARG A 96 -14.05 4.19 -4.39
C ARG A 96 -14.54 4.02 -2.96
N LEU A 97 -13.62 3.84 -2.00
CA LEU A 97 -13.98 3.69 -0.59
C LEU A 97 -14.66 4.95 -0.03
N ILE A 98 -14.15 6.15 -0.36
CA ILE A 98 -14.73 7.42 0.09
C ILE A 98 -16.14 7.62 -0.50
N GLU A 99 -16.31 7.34 -1.79
CA GLU A 99 -17.61 7.44 -2.46
C GLU A 99 -18.64 6.48 -1.85
N LYS A 100 -18.22 5.24 -1.56
CA LYS A 100 -19.07 4.26 -0.90
C LYS A 100 -19.50 4.72 0.50
N LYS A 101 -18.56 5.21 1.31
CA LYS A 101 -18.87 5.79 2.64
C LYS A 101 -19.85 6.97 2.52
N ARG A 102 -19.71 7.82 1.51
CA ARG A 102 -20.66 8.93 1.25
C ARG A 102 -22.06 8.42 0.91
N ARG A 103 -22.16 7.42 0.01
CA ARG A 103 -23.43 6.80 -0.37
C ARG A 103 -24.13 6.14 0.82
N GLU A 104 -23.38 5.45 1.66
CA GLU A 104 -23.91 4.80 2.86
C GLU A 104 -24.45 5.81 3.88
N LYS A 105 -23.71 6.89 4.14
CA LYS A 105 -24.19 8.00 4.99
C LYS A 105 -25.49 8.62 4.47
N LEU A 106 -25.60 8.84 3.16
CA LEU A 106 -26.82 9.36 2.56
C LEU A 106 -28.00 8.40 2.74
N ARG A 107 -27.79 7.09 2.53
CA ARG A 107 -28.81 6.07 2.77
C ARG A 107 -29.30 6.08 4.21
N GLN A 108 -28.38 6.18 5.19
CA GLN A 108 -28.73 6.26 6.61
C GLN A 108 -29.54 7.51 6.94
N GLN A 109 -29.19 8.67 6.38
CA GLN A 109 -29.95 9.91 6.58
C GLN A 109 -31.38 9.81 6.01
N ILE A 110 -31.55 9.21 4.83
CA ILE A 110 -32.87 9.02 4.22
C ILE A 110 -33.71 8.06 5.06
N ALA A 111 -33.12 6.97 5.56
CA ALA A 111 -33.80 6.03 6.44
C ALA A 111 -34.25 6.69 7.75
N ALA A 112 -33.38 7.49 8.38
CA ALA A 112 -33.69 8.21 9.62
C ALA A 112 -34.75 9.31 9.47
N LYS A 113 -34.94 9.88 8.27
CA LYS A 113 -36.02 10.85 7.99
C LYS A 113 -37.38 10.19 7.71
N ARG A 114 -37.40 8.88 7.48
CA ARG A 114 -38.61 8.09 7.20
C ARG A 114 -39.13 7.32 8.42
N SER A 115 -38.38 7.35 9.53
CA SER A 115 -38.78 6.87 10.87
C SER A 115 -39.28 8.02 11.72
#